data_AF-A0AA97DA57-F1
#
_entry.id   AF-A0AA97DA57-F1
#
_cell.length_a   1.000
_cell.length_b   1.000
_cell.length_c   1.000
_cell.angle_alpha   90.00
_cell.angle_beta   90.00
_cell.angle_gamma   90.00
#
_symmetry.space_group_name_H-M   'P 1'
#
loop_
_entity.id
_entity.type
_entity.pdbx_description
1 polymer ?
#
loop_
_entity_poly.entity_id
_entity_poly.type
_entity_poly.pdbx_seq_one_letter_code
_entity_poly.pdbx_strand_id
1 'polypeptide(L)'
;MSNGKPVYKLIDGKGRVLIPKELRSAAGMDYGDIVRLGVTNGRVSIRKIDIIEVGDQSPDAVKAYVRAAFKTMPDDTRLSLIAELTELLKQKKEV
;
A
#
# COMPACT_ATOMS: atom_id res chain seq x y z
N MET A 1 -25.56 -1.50 18.40
CA MET A 1 -24.33 -1.00 19.05
C MET A 1 -23.78 -2.13 19.90
N SER A 2 -22.86 -2.94 19.38
CA SER A 2 -22.29 -4.06 20.12
C SER A 2 -21.27 -3.55 21.13
N ASN A 3 -21.58 -3.68 22.42
CA ASN A 3 -20.66 -3.46 23.53
C ASN A 3 -19.49 -4.45 23.43
N GLY A 4 -18.45 -4.08 22.69
CA GLY A 4 -17.30 -4.92 22.41
C GLY A 4 -16.33 -4.95 23.60
N LYS A 5 -16.37 -6.01 24.40
CA LYS A 5 -15.31 -6.31 25.36
C LYS A 5 -13.96 -6.31 24.63
N PRO A 6 -12.88 -5.79 25.26
CA PRO A 6 -11.57 -5.81 24.64
C PRO A 6 -11.15 -7.24 24.31
N VAL A 7 -10.72 -7.47 23.06
CA VAL A 7 -10.21 -8.75 22.60
C VAL A 7 -8.69 -8.73 22.71
N TYR A 8 -8.14 -9.56 23.59
CA TYR A 8 -6.70 -9.71 23.76
C TYR A 8 -6.19 -10.85 22.88
N LYS A 9 -5.11 -10.61 22.15
CA LYS A 9 -4.43 -11.60 21.30
C LYS A 9 -2.93 -11.54 21.57
N LEU A 10 -2.31 -12.71 21.58
CA LEU A 10 -0.85 -12.81 21.62
C LEU A 10 -0.29 -12.49 20.23
N ILE A 11 0.83 -11.78 20.23
CA ILE A 11 1.68 -11.61 19.06
C ILE A 11 2.47 -12.90 18.91
N ASP A 12 2.48 -13.49 17.72
CA ASP A 12 3.30 -14.67 17.46
C ASP A 12 4.80 -14.33 17.30
N GLY A 13 5.65 -15.34 17.18
CA GLY A 13 7.11 -15.14 17.02
C GLY A 13 7.52 -14.39 15.74
N LYS A 14 6.57 -14.09 14.84
CA LYS A 14 6.80 -13.32 13.61
C LYS A 14 6.15 -11.93 13.68
N GLY A 15 5.63 -11.51 14.83
CA GLY A 15 5.00 -10.19 14.99
C GLY A 15 3.55 -10.12 14.52
N ARG A 16 2.90 -11.25 14.18
CA ARG A 16 1.54 -11.25 13.62
C ARG A 16 0.49 -11.30 14.73
N VAL A 17 -0.60 -10.55 14.52
CA VAL A 17 -1.80 -10.59 15.37
C VAL A 17 -2.98 -11.06 14.52
N LEU A 18 -3.67 -12.09 14.98
CA LEU A 18 -4.88 -12.57 14.31
C LEU A 18 -6.05 -11.62 14.59
N ILE A 19 -6.59 -11.01 13.53
CA ILE A 19 -7.83 -10.23 13.61
C ILE A 19 -9.03 -11.21 13.45
N PRO A 20 -9.87 -11.38 14.49
CA PRO A 20 -11.06 -12.24 14.42
C PRO A 20 -12.00 -11.87 13.26
N LYS A 21 -12.71 -12.87 12.74
CA LYS A 21 -13.67 -12.69 11.63
C LYS A 21 -14.68 -11.59 11.92
N GLU A 22 -15.22 -11.54 13.14
CA GLU A 22 -16.20 -10.54 13.57
C GLU A 22 -15.67 -9.11 13.44
N LEU A 23 -14.41 -8.87 13.88
CA LEU A 23 -13.78 -7.55 13.76
C LEU A 23 -13.47 -7.20 12.32
N ARG A 24 -13.02 -8.17 11.51
CA ARG A 24 -12.79 -7.95 10.08
C ARG A 24 -14.07 -7.59 9.35
N SER A 25 -15.15 -8.34 9.57
CA SER A 25 -16.46 -8.06 8.98
C SER A 25 -17.02 -6.72 9.44
N ALA A 26 -16.87 -6.36 10.72
CA ALA A 26 -17.28 -5.05 11.22
C ALA A 26 -16.45 -3.89 10.64
N ALA A 27 -15.19 -4.13 10.32
CA ALA A 27 -14.30 -3.16 9.66
C ALA A 27 -14.41 -3.19 8.13
N GLY A 28 -15.27 -4.02 7.55
CA GLY A 28 -15.43 -4.19 6.11
C GLY A 28 -14.19 -4.73 5.39
N MET A 29 -13.35 -5.49 6.11
CA MET A 29 -12.09 -6.06 5.61
C MET A 29 -12.26 -7.53 5.22
N ASP A 30 -12.00 -7.83 3.96
CA ASP A 30 -12.06 -9.15 3.35
C ASP A 30 -10.74 -9.54 2.68
N TYR A 31 -10.68 -10.80 2.22
CA TYR A 31 -9.51 -11.30 1.49
C TYR A 31 -9.33 -10.50 0.20
N GLY A 32 -8.12 -9.96 -0.01
CA GLY A 32 -7.77 -9.17 -1.18
C GLY A 32 -7.88 -7.65 -0.98
N ASP A 33 -8.43 -7.20 0.15
CA ASP A 33 -8.48 -5.77 0.46
C ASP A 33 -7.10 -5.19 0.77
N ILE A 34 -6.90 -3.93 0.38
CA ILE A 34 -5.73 -3.15 0.74
C ILE A 34 -6.00 -2.43 2.06
N VAL A 35 -5.06 -2.54 2.99
CA VAL A 35 -5.14 -1.88 4.30
C VAL A 35 -3.94 -0.98 4.54
N ARG A 36 -4.20 0.20 5.08
CA ARG A 36 -3.17 1.12 5.58
C ARG A 36 -2.88 0.82 7.05
N LEU A 37 -1.59 0.72 7.38
CA LEU A 37 -1.11 0.67 8.75
C LEU A 37 -0.72 2.07 9.22
N GLY A 38 -1.10 2.44 10.43
CA GLY A 38 -0.72 3.71 11.05
C GLY A 38 -0.24 3.49 12.49
N VAL A 39 0.74 4.27 12.93
CA VAL A 39 1.23 4.23 14.31
C VAL A 39 1.00 5.57 14.97
N THR A 40 0.34 5.59 16.13
CA THR A 40 0.12 6.82 16.90
C THR A 40 0.06 6.48 18.39
N ASN A 41 0.87 7.15 19.21
CA ASN A 41 0.91 6.97 20.67
C ASN A 41 1.02 5.49 21.09
N GLY A 42 1.92 4.74 20.44
CA GLY A 42 2.12 3.31 20.71
C GLY A 42 0.99 2.38 20.25
N ARG A 43 -0.03 2.90 19.55
CA ARG A 43 -1.11 2.09 18.95
C ARG A 43 -0.84 1.88 17.48
N VAL A 44 -0.91 0.63 17.04
CA VAL A 44 -0.99 0.26 15.63
C VAL A 44 -2.46 0.24 15.23
N SER A 45 -2.80 1.01 14.21
CA SER A 45 -4.14 1.10 13.62
C SER A 45 -4.13 0.53 12.21
N ILE A 46 -5.23 -0.08 11.81
CA ILE A 46 -5.41 -0.70 10.49
C ILE A 46 -6.70 -0.10 9.90
N ARG A 47 -6.62 0.42 8.68
CA ARG A 47 -7.76 1.01 7.98
C ARG A 47 -7.84 0.46 6.56
N LYS A 48 -9.00 -0.06 6.15
CA LYS A 48 -9.24 -0.40 4.74
C LYS A 48 -9.18 0.86 3.89
N ILE A 49 -8.53 0.78 2.74
CA ILE A 49 -8.48 1.87 1.77
C ILE A 49 -8.83 1.33 0.39
N ASP A 50 -9.58 2.10 -0.38
CA ASP A 50 -9.97 1.74 -1.75
C ASP A 50 -8.93 2.22 -2.79
N ILE A 51 -8.18 3.27 -2.45
CA ILE A 51 -7.18 3.90 -3.30
C ILE A 51 -5.98 4.30 -2.43
N ILE A 52 -4.76 4.07 -2.93
CA ILE A 52 -3.54 4.61 -2.32
C ILE A 52 -3.59 6.14 -2.49
N GLU A 53 -3.75 6.87 -1.38
CA GLU A 53 -3.93 8.33 -1.37
C GLU A 53 -2.84 9.04 -2.21
N VAL A 54 -3.28 9.99 -3.04
CA VAL A 54 -2.38 10.90 -3.78
C VAL A 54 -1.53 11.66 -2.76
N GLY A 55 -0.25 11.34 -2.69
CA GLY A 55 0.68 11.88 -1.69
C GLY A 55 1.48 10.82 -0.92
N ASP A 56 1.14 9.53 -1.03
CA ASP A 56 2.01 8.45 -0.58
C ASP A 56 3.23 8.32 -1.52
N GLN A 57 4.29 9.04 -1.19
CA GLN A 57 5.57 9.00 -1.90
C GLN A 57 6.47 7.84 -1.43
N SER A 58 5.94 6.88 -0.67
CA SER A 58 6.72 5.70 -0.34
C SER A 58 7.22 5.02 -1.62
N PRO A 59 8.46 4.52 -1.66
CA PRO A 59 9.05 3.98 -2.89
C PRO A 59 8.19 2.88 -3.52
N ASP A 60 7.52 2.08 -2.70
CA ASP A 60 6.65 1.00 -3.14
C ASP A 60 5.32 1.50 -3.73
N ALA A 61 4.69 2.52 -3.13
CA ALA A 61 3.48 3.14 -3.65
C ALA A 61 3.74 3.83 -5.00
N VAL A 62 4.84 4.59 -5.10
CA VAL A 62 5.25 5.25 -6.36
C VAL A 62 5.53 4.22 -7.44
N LYS A 63 6.25 3.13 -7.11
CA LYS A 63 6.54 2.06 -8.07
C LYS A 63 5.29 1.33 -8.55
N ALA A 64 4.34 1.05 -7.65
CA ALA A 64 3.07 0.43 -7.99
C ALA A 64 2.22 1.35 -8.89
N TYR A 65 2.15 2.64 -8.56
CA TYR A 65 1.45 3.64 -9.35
C TYR A 65 2.04 3.77 -10.76
N VAL A 66 3.36 3.94 -10.88
CA VAL A 66 4.05 4.05 -12.18
C VAL A 66 3.82 2.80 -13.02
N ARG A 67 3.88 1.60 -12.42
CA ARG A 67 3.59 0.34 -13.12
C ARG A 67 2.15 0.24 -13.62
N ALA A 68 1.18 0.71 -12.84
CA ALA A 68 -0.23 0.71 -13.24
C ALA A 68 -0.47 1.72 -14.37
N ALA A 69 0.04 2.94 -14.23
CA ALA A 69 -0.09 3.99 -15.25
C ALA A 69 0.59 3.59 -16.57
N PHE A 70 1.78 2.99 -16.53
CA PHE A 70 2.49 2.55 -17.74
C PHE A 70 1.70 1.49 -18.53
N LYS A 71 0.96 0.61 -17.85
CA LYS A 71 0.12 -0.42 -18.48
C LYS A 71 -1.13 0.14 -19.17
N THR A 72 -1.58 1.34 -18.82
CA THR A 72 -2.77 1.95 -19.45
C THR A 72 -2.40 2.95 -20.55
N MET A 73 -1.12 3.33 -20.67
CA MET A 73 -0.63 4.21 -21.72
C MET A 73 -0.61 3.53 -23.11
N PRO A 74 -0.79 4.30 -24.19
CA PRO A 74 -0.54 3.85 -25.57
C PRO A 74 0.93 3.46 -25.79
N ASP A 75 1.18 2.57 -26.76
CA ASP A 75 2.53 2.06 -27.02
C ASP A 75 3.52 3.16 -27.45
N ASP A 76 3.09 4.16 -28.21
CA ASP A 76 3.93 5.31 -28.58
C ASP A 76 4.39 6.10 -27.34
N THR A 77 3.48 6.33 -26.40
CA THR A 77 3.80 7.01 -25.12
C THR A 77 4.73 6.17 -24.27
N ARG A 78 4.54 4.84 -24.22
CA ARG A 78 5.43 3.92 -23.51
C ARG A 78 6.85 3.97 -24.06
N LEU A 79 7.00 3.94 -25.39
CA LEU A 79 8.30 3.95 -26.06
C LEU A 79 9.03 5.29 -25.84
N SER A 80 8.33 6.42 -25.95
CA SER A 80 8.90 7.75 -25.61
C SER A 80 9.40 7.79 -24.17
N LEU A 81 8.57 7.33 -23.23
CA LEU A 81 8.90 7.34 -21.80
C LEU A 81 10.12 6.46 -21.49
N ILE A 82 10.24 5.30 -22.14
CA ILE A 82 11.43 4.42 -21.99
C ILE A 82 12.69 5.13 -22.49
N ALA A 83 12.62 5.81 -23.63
CA ALA A 83 13.76 6.53 -24.19
C ALA A 83 14.22 7.66 -23.25
N GLU A 84 13.29 8.49 -22.78
CA GLU A 84 13.56 9.58 -21.84
C GLU A 84 14.17 9.08 -20.52
N LEU A 85 13.59 8.02 -19.93
CA LEU A 85 14.12 7.43 -18.69
C LEU A 85 15.51 6.83 -18.89
N THR A 86 15.78 6.26 -20.07
CA THR A 86 17.10 5.70 -20.41
C THR A 86 18.15 6.80 -20.53
N GLU A 87 17.81 7.94 -21.15
CA GLU A 87 18.69 9.10 -21.23
C GLU A 87 18.98 9.70 -19.85
N LEU A 88 17.96 9.86 -19.00
CA LEU A 88 18.13 10.33 -17.63
C LEU A 88 19.07 9.43 -16.81
N LEU A 89 18.99 8.11 -17.00
CA LEU A 89 19.90 7.16 -16.34
C LEU A 89 21.34 7.25 -16.85
N LYS A 90 21.54 7.59 -18.13
CA LYS A 90 22.89 7.79 -18.70
C LYS A 90 23.51 9.10 -18.22
N GLN A 91 22.76 10.20 -18.18
CA GLN A 91 23.25 11.50 -17.68
C GLN A 91 23.68 11.42 -16.21
N LYS A 92 23.01 10.59 -15.41
CA LYS A 92 23.36 10.40 -13.99
C LYS A 92 24.63 9.56 -13.76
N LYS A 93 25.18 8.93 -14.80
CA LYS A 93 26.42 8.13 -14.75
C LYS A 93 27.68 8.92 -15.12
N GLU A 94 27.57 10.15 -15.62
CA GLU A 94 28.72 10.98 -16.01
C GLU A 94 29.24 11.91 -14.89
N VAL A 95 29.07 11.51 -13.62
CA VAL A 95 29.65 12.21 -12.44
C VAL A 95 30.56 11.28 -11.67
#